data_AF-A0A8X6H4W6-F1
#
_entry.id   AF-A0A8X6H4W6-F1
#
_cell.length_a   1.000
_cell.length_b   1.000
_cell.length_c   1.000
_cell.angle_alpha   90.00
_cell.angle_beta   90.00
_cell.angle_gamma   90.00
#
_symmetry.space_group_name_H-M   'P 1'
#
loop_
_entity.id
_entity.type
_entity.pdbx_description
1 polymer ?
#
loop_
_entity_poly.entity_id
_entity_poly.type
_entity_poly.pdbx_seq_one_letter_code
_entity_poly.pdbx_strand_id
1 'polypeptide(L)'
;MDSRACACVKSELDLFNVNPVQLSTEDSSFTEIFPVASLSDKTPIEFYVSGSGEHYLDLVHTLLHLQVKIKKRNGTILGAPDQVVPINYLLNTLFSECSVTLNDKQVSSQANYSYRCIFDALLSPRVVQESMLTSGLFYKDAASKHESVELANGSDNIKPGYQTRYNICKDSKLIDMIGPLHFDLGNQSKCLINSVNFRVKLERNKDSFALMSATQDFKILILHASLFVRKVKVAPSILIAHEVALSKGVIKMPIRRTEVKYFALSSGMQPVTIPNAFIGQLPTRLIIGMVSDTAFNGDFSKNPHTHTFNFKHYNLLYLCILDGNRMIPSKPFQPKFDQSNSYGRCYMSLFTDLGRYHKDQDINISYSEYKDGYTLFAVDLTPDLSADGMH
;
A
#
# COMPACT_ATOMS: atom_id res chain seq x y z
N MET A 1 -37.12 23.91 21.54
CA MET A 1 -36.74 22.95 20.48
C MET A 1 -35.96 23.73 19.44
N ASP A 2 -34.79 23.24 19.02
CA ASP A 2 -33.99 23.89 17.99
C ASP A 2 -34.79 23.96 16.68
N SER A 3 -34.97 25.17 16.15
CA SER A 3 -35.71 25.45 14.91
C SER A 3 -35.15 24.74 13.67
N ARG A 4 -33.94 24.18 13.76
CA ARG A 4 -33.28 23.42 12.67
C ARG A 4 -33.34 21.91 12.87
N ALA A 5 -33.85 21.43 14.00
CA ALA A 5 -33.96 20.00 14.26
C ALA A 5 -35.13 19.42 13.44
N CYS A 6 -34.84 18.41 12.61
CA CYS A 6 -35.86 17.67 11.91
C CYS A 6 -36.65 16.83 12.92
N ALA A 7 -37.97 17.02 13.01
CA ALA A 7 -38.81 16.22 13.89
C ALA A 7 -38.78 14.76 13.41
N CYS A 8 -38.33 13.84 14.27
CA CYS A 8 -38.34 12.42 13.96
C CYS A 8 -39.56 11.73 14.60
N VAL A 9 -40.14 10.78 13.87
CA VAL A 9 -41.17 9.88 14.39
C VAL A 9 -40.49 8.63 14.94
N LYS A 10 -40.98 8.07 16.04
CA LYS A 10 -40.51 6.77 16.54
C LYS A 10 -40.71 5.72 15.45
N SER A 11 -39.71 4.87 15.21
CA SER A 11 -39.73 3.86 14.16
C SER A 11 -40.96 2.93 14.21
N GLU A 12 -41.52 2.70 15.40
CA GLU A 12 -42.73 1.89 15.62
C GLU A 12 -44.02 2.58 15.11
N LEU A 13 -44.00 3.90 14.96
CA LEU A 13 -45.12 4.73 14.53
C LEU A 13 -44.99 5.18 13.06
N ASP A 14 -43.86 4.90 12.42
CA ASP A 14 -43.58 5.28 11.03
C ASP A 14 -44.00 4.17 10.04
N LEU A 15 -45.27 3.78 10.15
CA LEU A 15 -45.85 2.59 9.51
C LEU A 15 -45.92 2.64 7.97
N PHE A 16 -45.75 3.83 7.37
CA PHE A 16 -45.83 4.05 5.93
C PHE A 16 -44.47 4.35 5.29
N ASN A 17 -43.41 4.37 6.08
CA ASN A 17 -42.06 4.55 5.56
C ASN A 17 -41.64 3.27 4.84
N VAL A 18 -41.56 3.35 3.53
CA VAL A 18 -41.08 2.26 2.69
C VAL A 18 -39.57 2.37 2.63
N ASN A 19 -38.88 1.29 2.99
CA ASN A 19 -37.42 1.25 2.90
C ASN A 19 -36.98 1.64 1.48
N PRO A 20 -36.14 2.67 1.31
CA PRO A 20 -35.66 3.07 0.00
C PRO A 20 -34.89 1.90 -0.62
N VAL A 21 -35.25 1.54 -1.85
CA VAL A 21 -34.60 0.46 -2.59
C VAL A 21 -33.65 1.08 -3.60
N GLN A 22 -32.45 0.53 -3.76
CA GLN A 22 -31.52 1.01 -4.76
C GLN A 22 -31.95 0.55 -6.16
N LEU A 23 -32.29 1.50 -7.03
CA LEU A 23 -32.71 1.28 -8.42
C LEU A 23 -31.72 1.85 -9.45
N SER A 24 -30.69 2.60 -9.03
CA SER A 24 -29.74 3.24 -9.97
C SER A 24 -28.74 2.25 -10.57
N THR A 25 -28.49 1.12 -9.92
CA THR A 25 -27.61 0.05 -10.41
C THR A 25 -28.47 -1.15 -10.76
N GLU A 26 -28.47 -1.56 -12.03
CA GLU A 26 -29.22 -2.71 -12.51
C GLU A 26 -28.47 -4.02 -12.28
N ASP A 27 -27.15 -4.00 -12.49
CA ASP A 27 -26.29 -5.19 -12.36
C ASP A 27 -24.85 -4.78 -12.05
N SER A 28 -24.07 -5.69 -11.47
CA SER A 28 -22.64 -5.50 -11.22
C SER A 28 -21.90 -6.82 -11.27
N SER A 29 -20.84 -6.88 -12.08
CA SER A 29 -20.04 -8.09 -12.27
C SER A 29 -18.55 -7.78 -12.35
N PHE A 30 -17.71 -8.74 -11.97
CA PHE A 30 -16.27 -8.64 -12.17
C PHE A 30 -15.90 -9.17 -13.56
N THR A 31 -15.09 -8.41 -14.29
CA THR A 31 -14.48 -8.86 -15.55
C THR A 31 -13.00 -9.10 -15.32
N GLU A 32 -12.51 -10.28 -15.71
CA GLU A 32 -11.09 -10.59 -15.75
C GLU A 32 -10.45 -10.00 -17.01
N ILE A 33 -9.36 -9.25 -16.83
CA ILE A 33 -8.62 -8.57 -17.90
C ILE A 33 -7.20 -9.13 -17.93
N PHE A 34 -6.77 -9.61 -19.09
CA PHE A 34 -5.43 -10.13 -19.29
C PHE A 34 -4.44 -9.05 -19.75
N PRO A 35 -3.13 -9.27 -19.55
CA PRO A 35 -2.10 -8.38 -20.04
C PRO A 35 -2.16 -8.19 -21.55
N VAL A 36 -1.85 -6.98 -22.02
CA VAL A 36 -1.83 -6.64 -23.46
C VAL A 36 -0.74 -7.42 -24.21
N ALA A 37 0.39 -7.67 -23.54
CA ALA A 37 1.52 -8.41 -24.08
C ALA A 37 1.78 -9.69 -23.29
N SER A 38 2.42 -10.68 -23.93
CA SER A 38 2.85 -11.90 -23.24
C SER A 38 3.79 -11.58 -22.09
N LEU A 39 3.63 -12.30 -20.98
CA LEU A 39 4.44 -12.13 -19.78
C LEU A 39 5.91 -12.45 -20.07
N SER A 40 6.81 -11.60 -19.61
CA SER A 40 8.25 -11.84 -19.65
C SER A 40 8.94 -11.30 -18.39
N ASP A 41 10.16 -11.76 -18.13
CA ASP A 41 10.88 -11.42 -16.89
C ASP A 41 11.28 -9.93 -16.81
N LYS A 42 11.33 -9.22 -17.93
CA LYS A 42 11.86 -7.85 -18.03
C LYS A 42 10.88 -6.83 -18.57
N THR A 43 9.71 -7.27 -19.05
CA THR A 43 8.72 -6.35 -19.62
C THR A 43 7.73 -5.90 -18.54
N PRO A 44 7.28 -4.65 -18.59
CA PRO A 44 6.17 -4.20 -17.76
C PRO A 44 4.92 -5.04 -18.05
N ILE A 45 4.06 -5.19 -17.05
CA ILE A 45 2.74 -5.78 -17.22
C ILE A 45 1.74 -4.64 -17.44
N GLU A 46 1.05 -4.68 -18.56
CA GLU A 46 0.08 -3.64 -18.92
C GLU A 46 -1.30 -4.26 -19.10
N PHE A 47 -2.30 -3.71 -18.41
CA PHE A 47 -3.70 -4.07 -18.55
C PHE A 47 -4.44 -2.93 -19.23
N TYR A 48 -5.30 -3.28 -20.19
CA TYR A 48 -6.13 -2.33 -20.92
C TYR A 48 -7.60 -2.72 -20.78
N VAL A 49 -8.38 -1.83 -20.17
CA VAL A 49 -9.83 -1.96 -20.03
C VAL A 49 -10.48 -0.95 -20.96
N SER A 50 -11.11 -1.47 -22.02
CA SER A 50 -11.88 -0.63 -22.93
C SER A 50 -13.06 0.01 -22.21
N GLY A 51 -13.21 1.32 -22.35
CA GLY A 51 -14.39 2.06 -21.91
C GLY A 51 -15.60 1.88 -22.83
N SER A 52 -15.48 1.07 -23.89
CA SER A 52 -16.58 0.76 -24.80
C SER A 52 -17.69 -0.03 -24.08
N GLY A 53 -18.93 0.43 -24.23
CA GLY A 53 -20.12 -0.24 -23.72
C GLY A 53 -20.98 0.65 -22.82
N GLU A 54 -21.95 0.04 -22.15
CA GLU A 54 -22.91 0.72 -21.27
C GLU A 54 -22.50 0.68 -19.78
N HIS A 55 -21.40 0.01 -19.46
CA HIS A 55 -20.97 -0.18 -18.09
C HIS A 55 -20.07 0.94 -17.60
N TYR A 56 -20.25 1.31 -16.35
CA TYR A 56 -19.30 2.14 -15.61
C TYR A 56 -18.26 1.23 -14.95
N LEU A 57 -17.07 1.76 -14.69
CA LEU A 57 -16.01 1.03 -13.99
C LEU A 57 -15.91 1.49 -12.54
N ASP A 58 -16.10 0.57 -11.61
CA ASP A 58 -15.84 0.80 -10.20
C ASP A 58 -14.37 0.47 -9.89
N LEU A 59 -13.57 1.52 -9.78
CA LEU A 59 -12.12 1.43 -9.64
C LEU A 59 -11.68 1.06 -8.22
N VAL A 60 -12.54 1.24 -7.20
CA VAL A 60 -12.23 0.87 -5.81
C VAL A 60 -12.05 -0.64 -5.70
N HIS A 61 -12.85 -1.40 -6.44
CA HIS A 61 -12.82 -2.85 -6.48
C HIS A 61 -11.93 -3.38 -7.61
N THR A 62 -10.76 -2.78 -7.81
CA THR A 62 -9.76 -3.28 -8.76
C THR A 62 -8.82 -4.26 -8.04
N LEU A 63 -8.86 -5.54 -8.43
CA LEU A 63 -8.03 -6.59 -7.85
C LEU A 63 -6.97 -7.07 -8.84
N LEU A 64 -5.73 -7.14 -8.39
CA LEU A 64 -4.64 -7.77 -9.12
C LEU A 64 -4.53 -9.24 -8.70
N HIS A 65 -4.45 -10.13 -9.68
CA HIS A 65 -4.25 -11.56 -9.50
C HIS A 65 -2.97 -11.99 -10.21
N LEU A 66 -2.07 -12.66 -9.48
CA LEU A 66 -0.79 -13.15 -9.98
C LEU A 66 -0.57 -14.59 -9.54
N GLN A 67 -0.08 -15.41 -10.47
CA GLN A 67 0.45 -16.73 -10.15
C GLN A 67 1.93 -16.77 -10.46
N VAL A 68 2.75 -17.04 -9.45
CA VAL A 68 4.20 -16.98 -9.57
C VAL A 68 4.88 -18.27 -9.09
N LYS A 69 6.09 -18.53 -9.59
CA LYS A 69 6.99 -19.55 -9.06
C LYS A 69 8.37 -18.96 -8.83
N ILE A 70 9.04 -19.40 -7.77
CA ILE A 70 10.46 -19.08 -7.55
C ILE A 70 11.29 -20.25 -8.05
N LYS A 71 12.33 -19.97 -8.85
CA LYS A 71 13.27 -20.98 -9.37
C LYS A 71 14.70 -20.47 -9.22
N LYS A 72 15.66 -21.38 -9.39
CA LYS A 72 17.05 -20.96 -9.64
C LYS A 72 17.18 -20.24 -10.97
N ARG A 73 18.20 -19.39 -11.12
CA ARG A 73 18.49 -18.63 -12.34
C ARG A 73 18.73 -19.54 -13.54
N ASN A 74 19.36 -20.69 -13.32
CA ASN A 74 19.56 -21.74 -14.33
C ASN A 74 18.27 -22.48 -14.72
N GLY A 75 17.13 -22.15 -14.09
CA GLY A 75 15.81 -22.72 -14.40
C GLY A 75 15.45 -23.99 -13.63
N THR A 76 16.34 -24.54 -12.80
CA THR A 76 16.02 -25.71 -11.98
C THR A 76 15.07 -25.33 -10.84
N ILE A 77 14.30 -26.33 -10.39
CA ILE A 77 13.42 -26.16 -9.24
C ILE A 77 14.23 -25.96 -7.96
N LEU A 78 13.62 -25.32 -6.97
CA LEU A 78 14.15 -25.23 -5.61
C LEU A 78 14.13 -26.62 -4.96
N GLY A 79 15.10 -26.90 -4.12
CA GLY A 79 15.14 -28.05 -3.22
C GLY A 79 16.10 -27.80 -2.08
N ALA A 80 16.20 -28.68 -1.09
CA ALA A 80 17.22 -28.52 -0.05
C ALA A 80 18.63 -28.49 -0.68
N PRO A 81 19.53 -27.54 -0.35
CA PRO A 81 19.48 -26.57 0.76
C PRO A 81 19.05 -25.14 0.37
N ASP A 82 18.31 -24.93 -0.72
CA ASP A 82 17.93 -23.60 -1.22
C ASP A 82 17.02 -22.85 -0.23
N GLN A 83 17.57 -21.83 0.41
CA GLN A 83 16.84 -20.93 1.28
C GLN A 83 16.58 -19.60 0.57
N VAL A 84 15.39 -19.49 -0.01
CA VAL A 84 14.90 -18.28 -0.66
C VAL A 84 13.45 -18.03 -0.25
N VAL A 85 13.14 -16.78 0.08
CA VAL A 85 11.81 -16.37 0.53
C VAL A 85 11.45 -15.05 -0.15
N PRO A 86 10.23 -14.88 -0.68
CA PRO A 86 9.82 -13.59 -1.19
C PRO A 86 9.72 -12.55 -0.06
N ILE A 87 9.97 -11.28 -0.40
CA ILE A 87 9.72 -10.17 0.51
C ILE A 87 8.24 -10.11 0.91
N ASN A 88 7.97 -9.42 2.01
CA ASN A 88 6.61 -9.31 2.52
C ASN A 88 5.67 -8.61 1.50
N TYR A 89 4.42 -9.06 1.45
CA TYR A 89 3.37 -8.55 0.56
C TYR A 89 3.70 -8.59 -0.94
N LEU A 90 4.27 -9.71 -1.37
CA LEU A 90 4.81 -9.92 -2.72
C LEU A 90 3.88 -9.47 -3.85
N LEU A 91 2.56 -9.70 -3.72
CA LEU A 91 1.58 -9.33 -4.76
C LEU A 91 1.78 -7.90 -5.28
N ASN A 92 1.97 -6.94 -4.37
CA ASN A 92 2.14 -5.54 -4.72
C ASN A 92 3.61 -5.09 -4.68
N THR A 93 4.42 -5.64 -3.76
CA THR A 93 5.84 -5.24 -3.62
C THR A 93 6.74 -5.82 -4.72
N LEU A 94 6.23 -6.72 -5.56
CA LEU A 94 6.86 -7.17 -6.79
C LEU A 94 7.05 -6.04 -7.82
N PHE A 95 6.33 -4.92 -7.71
CA PHE A 95 6.38 -3.82 -8.67
C PHE A 95 7.08 -2.57 -8.11
N SER A 96 7.92 -1.94 -8.93
CA SER A 96 8.66 -0.72 -8.62
C SER A 96 7.85 0.54 -8.91
N GLU A 97 6.98 0.48 -9.93
CA GLU A 97 6.13 1.59 -10.37
C GLU A 97 4.74 1.08 -10.77
N CYS A 98 3.71 1.86 -10.41
CA CYS A 98 2.35 1.71 -10.92
C CYS A 98 1.93 3.01 -11.61
N SER A 99 1.51 2.92 -12.86
CA SER A 99 1.05 4.05 -13.66
C SER A 99 -0.35 3.81 -14.19
N VAL A 100 -1.20 4.85 -14.09
CA VAL A 100 -2.60 4.82 -14.49
C VAL A 100 -2.86 5.88 -15.56
N THR A 101 -3.45 5.43 -16.67
CA THR A 101 -3.75 6.26 -17.84
C THR A 101 -5.23 6.15 -18.18
N LEU A 102 -5.87 7.29 -18.43
CA LEU A 102 -7.26 7.39 -18.90
C LEU A 102 -7.29 8.00 -20.30
N ASN A 103 -7.87 7.32 -21.30
CA ASN A 103 -7.96 7.82 -22.69
C ASN A 103 -6.64 8.39 -23.25
N ASP A 104 -5.50 7.77 -22.95
CA ASP A 104 -4.13 8.20 -23.33
C ASP A 104 -3.50 9.33 -22.51
N LYS A 105 -4.20 9.89 -21.52
CA LYS A 105 -3.63 10.83 -20.55
C LYS A 105 -3.23 10.11 -19.27
N GLN A 106 -1.94 10.14 -18.94
CA GLN A 106 -1.46 9.62 -17.65
C GLN A 106 -1.98 10.50 -16.50
N VAL A 107 -2.75 9.90 -15.59
CA VAL A 107 -3.37 10.59 -14.45
C VAL A 107 -2.54 10.43 -13.18
N SER A 108 -1.87 9.28 -13.02
CA SER A 108 -0.91 9.04 -11.96
C SER A 108 0.28 8.18 -12.44
N SER A 109 1.46 8.47 -11.91
CA SER A 109 2.65 7.63 -11.91
C SER A 109 3.15 7.60 -10.47
N GLN A 110 3.38 6.40 -9.96
CA GLN A 110 3.80 6.19 -8.58
C GLN A 110 5.11 5.41 -8.59
N ALA A 111 6.22 6.14 -8.59
CA ALA A 111 7.53 5.57 -8.34
C ALA A 111 7.64 5.07 -6.88
N ASN A 112 8.55 4.13 -6.62
CA ASN A 112 8.72 3.48 -5.32
C ASN A 112 7.42 2.84 -4.81
N TYR A 113 6.65 2.26 -5.73
CA TYR A 113 5.34 1.65 -5.46
C TYR A 113 5.39 0.57 -4.37
N SER A 114 6.47 -0.21 -4.31
CA SER A 114 6.67 -1.22 -3.27
C SER A 114 6.66 -0.63 -1.86
N TYR A 115 7.29 0.53 -1.65
CA TYR A 115 7.29 1.22 -0.36
C TYR A 115 5.94 1.84 -0.02
N ARG A 116 5.23 2.39 -1.02
CA ARG A 116 3.83 2.83 -0.83
C ARG A 116 2.98 1.68 -0.30
N CYS A 117 3.01 0.54 -1.00
CA CYS A 117 2.18 -0.61 -0.67
C CYS A 117 2.50 -1.22 0.69
N ILE A 118 3.79 -1.27 1.07
CA ILE A 118 4.15 -1.80 2.39
C ILE A 118 3.75 -0.83 3.51
N PHE A 119 3.81 0.49 3.31
CA PHE A 119 3.28 1.45 4.29
C PHE A 119 1.78 1.26 4.47
N ASP A 120 1.02 1.18 3.37
CA ASP A 120 -0.43 0.95 3.43
C ASP A 120 -0.77 -0.39 4.12
N ALA A 121 -0.02 -1.46 3.83
CA ALA A 121 -0.20 -2.76 4.47
C ALA A 121 0.15 -2.75 5.96
N LEU A 122 1.30 -2.19 6.36
CA LEU A 122 1.74 -2.13 7.76
C LEU A 122 0.85 -1.24 8.62
N LEU A 123 0.32 -0.17 8.04
CA LEU A 123 -0.60 0.72 8.70
C LEU A 123 -2.05 0.23 8.57
N SER A 124 -2.36 -0.83 7.84
CA SER A 124 -3.74 -1.37 7.82
C SER A 124 -4.14 -1.97 9.19
N PRO A 125 -5.43 -2.06 9.53
CA PRO A 125 -5.87 -2.70 10.75
C PRO A 125 -5.41 -4.14 10.88
N ARG A 126 -5.15 -4.59 12.11
CA ARG A 126 -4.66 -5.95 12.38
C ARG A 126 -5.51 -7.03 11.73
N VAL A 127 -6.83 -6.91 11.82
CA VAL A 127 -7.78 -7.87 11.23
C VAL A 127 -7.59 -7.98 9.72
N VAL A 128 -7.37 -6.85 9.03
CA VAL A 128 -7.16 -6.82 7.57
C VAL A 128 -5.81 -7.46 7.20
N GLN A 129 -4.76 -7.20 8.00
CA GLN A 129 -3.44 -7.78 7.80
C GLN A 129 -3.43 -9.31 7.96
N GLU A 130 -4.07 -9.82 9.01
CA GLU A 130 -4.09 -11.25 9.35
C GLU A 130 -5.12 -12.05 8.54
N SER A 131 -6.06 -11.38 7.86
CA SER A 131 -7.06 -12.00 6.97
C SER A 131 -6.79 -11.66 5.49
N MET A 132 -7.37 -10.57 4.99
CA MET A 132 -7.37 -10.20 3.57
C MET A 132 -5.96 -10.09 2.98
N LEU A 133 -5.00 -9.46 3.65
CA LEU A 133 -3.67 -9.26 3.06
C LEU A 133 -2.84 -10.55 2.95
N THR A 134 -3.24 -11.62 3.63
CA THR A 134 -2.58 -12.93 3.49
C THR A 134 -2.72 -13.50 2.06
N SER A 135 -3.80 -13.15 1.33
CA SER A 135 -3.95 -13.52 -0.08
C SER A 135 -2.97 -12.79 -1.01
N GLY A 136 -2.38 -11.69 -0.54
CA GLY A 136 -1.29 -10.98 -1.21
C GLY A 136 0.11 -11.35 -0.68
N LEU A 137 0.20 -12.43 0.11
CA LEU A 137 1.42 -12.89 0.78
C LEU A 137 1.96 -11.91 1.85
N PHE A 138 1.08 -11.12 2.47
CA PHE A 138 1.45 -10.36 3.66
C PHE A 138 1.42 -11.25 4.90
N TYR A 139 2.58 -11.41 5.55
CA TYR A 139 2.69 -12.01 6.86
C TYR A 139 3.67 -11.20 7.69
N LYS A 140 3.21 -10.67 8.83
CA LYS A 140 4.04 -9.83 9.70
C LYS A 140 5.26 -10.60 10.20
N ASP A 141 6.44 -10.02 10.02
CA ASP A 141 7.69 -10.58 10.51
C ASP A 141 7.90 -10.26 12.00
N ALA A 142 8.65 -11.12 12.67
CA ALA A 142 8.99 -10.89 14.08
C ALA A 142 9.92 -9.68 14.18
N ALA A 143 9.64 -8.81 15.15
CA ALA A 143 10.48 -7.66 15.46
C ALA A 143 11.93 -8.10 15.77
N SER A 144 12.90 -7.27 15.40
CA SER A 144 14.35 -7.55 15.44
C SER A 144 14.83 -8.68 14.54
N LYS A 145 13.96 -9.37 13.79
CA LYS A 145 14.31 -10.55 12.98
C LYS A 145 14.05 -10.39 11.48
N HIS A 146 13.74 -9.19 11.02
CA HIS A 146 13.48 -8.89 9.60
C HIS A 146 14.64 -9.34 8.71
N GLU A 147 15.88 -9.11 9.14
CA GLU A 147 17.13 -9.31 8.40
C GLU A 147 17.61 -10.76 8.31
N SER A 148 16.98 -11.66 9.06
CA SER A 148 17.49 -13.01 9.22
C SER A 148 16.97 -13.94 8.12
N VAL A 149 17.88 -14.48 7.30
CA VAL A 149 17.57 -15.38 6.17
C VAL A 149 17.59 -16.87 6.51
N GLU A 150 17.85 -17.21 7.77
CA GLU A 150 17.90 -18.61 8.23
C GLU A 150 16.55 -19.08 8.76
N LEU A 151 16.22 -20.35 8.53
CA LEU A 151 15.09 -20.99 9.19
C LEU A 151 15.33 -21.11 10.70
N ALA A 152 14.26 -21.01 11.48
CA ALA A 152 14.34 -21.14 12.92
C ALA A 152 14.76 -22.57 13.32
N ASN A 153 15.88 -22.70 14.02
CA ASN A 153 16.28 -23.96 14.68
C ASN A 153 15.78 -23.92 16.13
N GLY A 154 14.53 -24.33 16.39
CA GLY A 154 13.94 -24.41 17.73
C GLY A 154 12.98 -23.28 18.13
N SER A 155 12.47 -23.32 19.37
CA SER A 155 11.40 -22.45 19.91
C SER A 155 11.79 -20.99 20.13
N ASP A 156 13.07 -20.69 20.31
CA ASP A 156 13.53 -19.33 20.68
C ASP A 156 13.71 -18.41 19.45
N ASN A 157 13.49 -18.95 18.25
CA ASN A 157 13.69 -18.26 16.98
C ASN A 157 12.47 -18.23 16.06
N ILE A 158 11.26 -18.23 16.61
CA ILE A 158 10.03 -18.18 15.79
C ILE A 158 10.02 -16.92 14.92
N LYS A 159 10.06 -17.13 13.59
CA LYS A 159 9.94 -16.11 12.54
C LYS A 159 8.67 -16.40 11.75
N PRO A 160 7.49 -16.07 12.28
CA PRO A 160 6.23 -16.58 11.75
C PRO A 160 6.00 -16.13 10.30
N GLY A 161 6.27 -14.86 9.97
CA GLY A 161 6.14 -14.34 8.61
C GLY A 161 7.07 -15.01 7.60
N TYR A 162 8.39 -14.90 7.82
CA TYR A 162 9.41 -15.54 6.99
C TYR A 162 9.17 -17.04 6.78
N GLN A 163 8.92 -17.79 7.86
CA GLN A 163 8.73 -19.25 7.79
C GLN A 163 7.46 -19.63 7.02
N THR A 164 6.38 -18.84 7.16
CA THR A 164 5.15 -19.05 6.40
C THR A 164 5.39 -18.82 4.91
N ARG A 165 6.02 -17.70 4.54
CA ARG A 165 6.36 -17.40 3.14
C ARG A 165 7.30 -18.45 2.54
N TYR A 166 8.31 -18.90 3.29
CA TYR A 166 9.21 -19.98 2.88
C TYR A 166 8.44 -21.28 2.59
N ASN A 167 7.56 -21.69 3.49
CA ASN A 167 6.78 -22.93 3.33
C ASN A 167 5.83 -22.91 2.13
N ILE A 168 5.34 -21.73 1.77
CA ILE A 168 4.49 -21.52 0.59
C ILE A 168 5.32 -21.65 -0.70
N CYS A 169 6.56 -21.13 -0.72
CA CYS A 169 7.35 -21.06 -1.96
C CYS A 169 8.37 -22.19 -2.17
N LYS A 170 8.71 -22.97 -1.13
CA LYS A 170 9.68 -24.09 -1.24
C LYS A 170 9.28 -25.07 -2.33
N ASP A 171 10.27 -25.79 -2.85
CA ASP A 171 10.11 -26.77 -3.95
C ASP A 171 9.54 -26.17 -5.24
N SER A 172 9.70 -24.85 -5.45
CA SER A 172 9.13 -24.12 -6.60
C SER A 172 7.61 -24.30 -6.75
N LYS A 173 6.89 -24.38 -5.64
CA LYS A 173 5.42 -24.44 -5.65
C LYS A 173 4.82 -23.19 -6.29
N LEU A 174 3.65 -23.38 -6.89
CA LEU A 174 2.85 -22.28 -7.43
C LEU A 174 2.34 -21.44 -6.26
N ILE A 175 2.60 -20.14 -6.31
CA ILE A 175 2.09 -19.16 -5.36
C ILE A 175 0.97 -18.41 -6.08
N ASP A 176 -0.25 -18.60 -5.61
CA ASP A 176 -1.47 -17.96 -6.14
C ASP A 176 -1.81 -16.78 -5.24
N MET A 177 -1.83 -15.56 -5.79
CA MET A 177 -2.01 -14.33 -5.01
C MET A 177 -3.06 -13.43 -5.67
N ILE A 178 -3.96 -12.88 -4.87
CA ILE A 178 -4.97 -11.92 -5.31
C ILE A 178 -5.22 -10.87 -4.24
N GLY A 179 -5.48 -9.63 -4.64
CA GLY A 179 -5.75 -8.55 -3.70
C GLY A 179 -5.90 -7.19 -4.37
N PRO A 180 -6.22 -6.14 -3.60
CA PRO A 180 -6.41 -4.81 -4.14
C PRO A 180 -5.11 -4.24 -4.75
N LEU A 181 -5.27 -3.51 -5.86
CA LEU A 181 -4.21 -2.71 -6.46
C LEU A 181 -4.19 -1.31 -5.82
N HIS A 182 -3.03 -0.84 -5.37
CA HIS A 182 -2.90 0.40 -4.58
C HIS A 182 -2.64 1.64 -5.45
N PHE A 183 -3.63 2.21 -6.12
CA PHE A 183 -3.47 3.43 -6.92
C PHE A 183 -4.40 4.56 -6.48
N ASP A 184 -4.02 5.82 -6.72
CA ASP A 184 -4.70 6.98 -6.11
C ASP A 184 -6.17 7.10 -6.52
N LEU A 185 -6.50 6.74 -7.77
CA LEU A 185 -7.86 6.80 -8.29
C LEU A 185 -8.77 5.69 -7.73
N GLY A 186 -8.18 4.63 -7.15
CA GLY A 186 -8.90 3.58 -6.43
C GLY A 186 -9.31 3.99 -5.01
N ASN A 187 -8.83 5.14 -4.51
CA ASN A 187 -9.13 5.63 -3.17
C ASN A 187 -10.38 6.52 -3.10
N GLN A 188 -11.15 6.65 -4.18
CA GLN A 188 -12.35 7.48 -4.26
C GLN A 188 -13.54 6.65 -4.77
N SER A 189 -14.75 6.92 -4.26
CA SER A 189 -15.93 6.06 -4.44
C SER A 189 -16.71 6.27 -5.74
N LYS A 190 -16.36 7.26 -6.57
CA LYS A 190 -17.06 7.53 -7.83
C LYS A 190 -16.61 6.54 -8.90
N CYS A 191 -17.60 5.97 -9.58
CA CYS A 191 -17.34 5.15 -10.76
C CYS A 191 -16.80 6.00 -11.91
N LEU A 192 -15.92 5.41 -12.71
CA LEU A 192 -15.51 5.97 -13.98
C LEU A 192 -16.64 5.71 -15.00
N ILE A 193 -17.11 6.79 -15.64
CA ILE A 193 -18.18 6.70 -16.64
C ILE A 193 -17.73 5.90 -17.87
N ASN A 194 -18.70 5.45 -18.66
CA ASN A 194 -18.45 4.83 -19.95
C ASN A 194 -17.69 5.76 -20.90
N SER A 195 -17.13 5.18 -21.98
CA SER A 195 -16.30 5.87 -22.98
C SER A 195 -14.98 6.44 -22.44
N VAL A 196 -14.54 5.99 -21.25
CA VAL A 196 -13.19 6.24 -20.74
C VAL A 196 -12.42 4.94 -20.63
N ASN A 197 -11.41 4.79 -21.48
CA ASN A 197 -10.46 3.69 -21.46
C ASN A 197 -9.57 3.82 -20.23
N PHE A 198 -9.43 2.72 -19.48
CA PHE A 198 -8.60 2.64 -18.29
C PHE A 198 -7.43 1.70 -18.54
N ARG A 199 -6.22 2.19 -18.28
CA ARG A 199 -4.98 1.44 -18.50
C ARG A 199 -4.12 1.51 -17.25
N VAL A 200 -3.63 0.35 -16.83
CA VAL A 200 -2.71 0.19 -15.71
C VAL A 200 -1.43 -0.43 -16.23
N LYS A 201 -0.29 0.18 -15.94
CA LYS A 201 1.03 -0.33 -16.27
C LYS A 201 1.85 -0.51 -15.00
N LEU A 202 2.38 -1.72 -14.81
CA LEU A 202 3.16 -2.13 -13.66
C LEU A 202 4.59 -2.47 -14.10
N GLU A 203 5.56 -1.76 -13.55
CA GLU A 203 6.99 -2.01 -13.76
C GLU A 203 7.49 -2.97 -12.68
N ARG A 204 8.22 -4.02 -13.07
CA ARG A 204 8.67 -5.06 -12.14
C ARG A 204 9.93 -4.63 -11.38
N ASN A 205 9.98 -4.92 -10.09
CA ASN A 205 11.21 -4.83 -9.30
C ASN A 205 12.24 -5.87 -9.75
N LYS A 206 13.52 -5.61 -9.44
CA LYS A 206 14.57 -6.62 -9.60
C LYS A 206 14.27 -7.83 -8.72
N ASP A 207 14.63 -9.03 -9.16
CA ASP A 207 14.54 -10.23 -8.32
C ASP A 207 15.36 -10.10 -7.04
N SER A 208 16.49 -9.38 -7.10
CA SER A 208 17.31 -9.03 -5.93
C SER A 208 16.66 -7.99 -5.01
N PHE A 209 15.50 -7.44 -5.34
CA PHE A 209 14.71 -6.64 -4.41
C PHE A 209 13.56 -7.47 -3.84
N ALA A 210 12.92 -8.29 -4.70
CA ALA A 210 11.71 -9.04 -4.38
C ALA A 210 11.95 -10.39 -3.66
N LEU A 211 13.19 -10.89 -3.62
CA LEU A 211 13.57 -12.14 -2.96
C LEU A 211 14.55 -11.88 -1.82
N MET A 212 14.50 -12.69 -0.79
CA MET A 212 15.46 -12.75 0.30
C MET A 212 16.17 -14.11 0.25
N SER A 213 17.49 -14.09 0.11
CA SER A 213 18.32 -15.29 0.08
C SER A 213 19.77 -14.93 0.35
N ALA A 214 20.55 -15.89 0.85
CA ALA A 214 21.98 -15.69 1.08
C ALA A 214 22.78 -15.58 -0.23
N THR A 215 22.27 -16.12 -1.34
CA THR A 215 22.87 -16.05 -2.68
C THR A 215 21.94 -15.33 -3.65
N GLN A 216 22.45 -14.90 -4.81
CA GLN A 216 21.65 -14.22 -5.84
C GLN A 216 21.18 -15.14 -6.97
N ASP A 217 21.15 -16.44 -6.74
CA ASP A 217 20.94 -17.45 -7.79
C ASP A 217 19.48 -17.76 -8.07
N PHE A 218 18.54 -16.91 -7.64
CA PHE A 218 17.11 -17.15 -7.76
C PHE A 218 16.43 -16.09 -8.63
N LYS A 219 15.28 -16.46 -9.20
CA LYS A 219 14.41 -15.58 -9.98
C LYS A 219 12.94 -15.91 -9.75
N ILE A 220 12.09 -14.89 -9.88
CA ILE A 220 10.64 -15.05 -9.88
C ILE A 220 10.17 -15.25 -11.32
N LEU A 221 9.28 -16.20 -11.55
CA LEU A 221 8.61 -16.41 -12.83
C LEU A 221 7.13 -16.13 -12.64
N ILE A 222 6.59 -15.18 -13.41
CA ILE A 222 5.16 -14.88 -13.43
C ILE A 222 4.53 -15.77 -14.50
N LEU A 223 3.66 -16.67 -14.08
CA LEU A 223 2.98 -17.64 -14.96
C LEU A 223 1.61 -17.13 -15.39
N HIS A 224 0.92 -16.41 -14.50
CA HIS A 224 -0.37 -15.80 -14.78
C HIS A 224 -0.39 -14.39 -14.20
N ALA A 225 -1.03 -13.48 -14.91
CA ALA A 225 -1.39 -12.18 -14.39
C ALA A 225 -2.76 -11.82 -14.95
N SER A 226 -3.66 -11.33 -14.10
CA SER A 226 -4.94 -10.78 -14.53
C SER A 226 -5.40 -9.66 -13.60
N LEU A 227 -6.18 -8.74 -14.14
CA LEU A 227 -6.78 -7.64 -13.40
C LEU A 227 -8.30 -7.84 -13.38
N PHE A 228 -8.88 -7.98 -12.21
CA PHE A 228 -10.33 -8.02 -12.04
C PHE A 228 -10.82 -6.60 -11.79
N VAL A 229 -11.71 -6.11 -12.65
CA VAL A 229 -12.35 -4.80 -12.50
C VAL A 229 -13.85 -4.99 -12.44
N ARG A 230 -14.51 -4.30 -11.49
CA ARG A 230 -15.96 -4.35 -11.34
C ARG A 230 -16.62 -3.43 -12.37
N LYS A 231 -17.45 -4.01 -13.22
CA LYS A 231 -18.33 -3.31 -14.16
C LYS A 231 -19.71 -3.14 -13.54
N VAL A 232 -20.26 -1.94 -13.63
CA VAL A 232 -21.55 -1.56 -13.06
C VAL A 232 -22.49 -1.18 -14.21
N LYS A 233 -23.58 -1.92 -14.37
CA LYS A 233 -24.66 -1.52 -15.28
C LYS A 233 -25.57 -0.53 -14.56
N VAL A 234 -25.65 0.68 -15.11
CA VAL A 234 -26.39 1.79 -14.52
C VAL A 234 -27.75 1.90 -15.21
N ALA A 235 -28.79 2.26 -14.46
CA ALA A 235 -30.13 2.43 -15.02
C ALA A 235 -30.16 3.49 -16.13
N PRO A 236 -30.93 3.31 -17.22
CA PRO A 236 -30.99 4.25 -18.35
C PRO A 236 -31.33 5.69 -17.96
N SER A 237 -32.19 5.89 -16.96
CA SER A 237 -32.55 7.22 -16.45
C SER A 237 -31.35 8.00 -15.90
N ILE A 238 -30.43 7.30 -15.24
CA ILE A 238 -29.20 7.88 -14.70
C ILE A 238 -28.20 8.18 -15.81
N LEU A 239 -28.11 7.32 -16.83
CA LEU A 239 -27.27 7.57 -18.00
C LEU A 239 -27.68 8.87 -18.71
N ILE A 240 -28.97 9.04 -18.98
CA ILE A 240 -29.53 10.27 -19.59
C ILE A 240 -29.27 11.48 -18.69
N ALA A 241 -29.50 11.34 -17.38
CA ALA A 241 -29.26 12.41 -16.42
C ALA A 241 -27.79 12.85 -16.39
N HIS A 242 -26.85 11.90 -16.43
CA HIS A 242 -25.42 12.17 -16.50
C HIS A 242 -25.03 12.82 -17.83
N GLU A 243 -25.60 12.40 -18.95
CA GLU A 243 -25.36 13.03 -20.27
C GLU A 243 -25.81 14.51 -20.28
N VAL A 244 -27.01 14.78 -19.75
CA VAL A 244 -27.51 16.16 -19.59
C VAL A 244 -26.61 16.96 -18.64
N ALA A 245 -26.13 16.36 -17.54
CA ALA A 245 -25.22 17.03 -16.62
C ALA A 245 -23.86 17.33 -17.25
N LEU A 246 -23.33 16.42 -18.07
CA LEU A 246 -22.08 16.59 -18.82
C LEU A 246 -22.19 17.71 -19.87
N SER A 247 -23.38 17.94 -20.44
CA SER A 247 -23.60 19.09 -21.32
C SER A 247 -23.47 20.45 -20.61
N LYS A 248 -23.63 20.46 -19.28
CA LYS A 248 -23.63 21.68 -18.44
C LYS A 248 -22.34 21.87 -17.65
N GLY A 249 -21.54 20.83 -17.45
CA GLY A 249 -20.35 20.89 -16.61
C GLY A 249 -19.51 19.63 -16.63
N VAL A 250 -18.46 19.63 -15.80
CA VAL A 250 -17.47 18.54 -15.75
C VAL A 250 -17.65 17.67 -14.51
N ILE A 251 -17.32 16.39 -14.64
CA ILE A 251 -17.23 15.48 -13.48
C ILE A 251 -15.96 15.81 -12.70
N LYS A 252 -16.13 16.12 -11.41
CA LYS A 252 -15.01 16.29 -10.48
C LYS A 252 -14.80 15.00 -9.69
N MET A 253 -13.68 14.33 -9.91
CA MET A 253 -13.25 13.18 -9.11
C MET A 253 -12.16 13.63 -8.12
N PRO A 254 -12.44 13.66 -6.81
CA PRO A 254 -11.41 13.98 -5.83
C PRO A 254 -10.39 12.83 -5.78
N ILE A 255 -9.10 13.17 -5.84
CA ILE A 255 -8.01 12.19 -5.78
C ILE A 255 -7.08 12.61 -4.65
N ARG A 256 -6.84 11.70 -3.71
CA ARG A 256 -5.78 11.83 -2.72
C ARG A 256 -4.51 11.20 -3.29
N ARG A 257 -3.51 12.01 -3.58
CA ARG A 257 -2.21 11.55 -4.08
C ARG A 257 -1.32 11.10 -2.94
N THR A 258 -0.80 9.88 -3.03
CA THR A 258 0.25 9.39 -2.13
C THR A 258 1.56 9.28 -2.91
N GLU A 259 2.54 10.08 -2.53
CA GLU A 259 3.87 10.14 -3.17
C GLU A 259 4.94 9.64 -2.20
N VAL A 260 5.83 8.76 -2.67
CA VAL A 260 6.97 8.27 -1.89
C VAL A 260 8.26 8.88 -2.43
N LYS A 261 8.87 9.75 -1.61
CA LYS A 261 10.19 10.32 -1.86
C LYS A 261 11.21 9.68 -0.92
N TYR A 262 12.44 9.51 -1.40
CA TYR A 262 13.56 9.08 -0.59
C TYR A 262 14.65 10.14 -0.62
N PHE A 263 15.41 10.22 0.46
CA PHE A 263 16.56 11.12 0.61
C PHE A 263 17.72 10.29 1.14
N ALA A 264 18.84 10.29 0.41
CA ALA A 264 20.04 9.59 0.85
C ALA A 264 20.71 10.38 1.99
N LEU A 265 21.01 9.69 3.09
CA LEU A 265 21.71 10.25 4.25
C LEU A 265 23.04 9.53 4.43
N SER A 266 24.13 10.28 4.58
CA SER A 266 25.44 9.71 4.87
C SER A 266 25.60 9.40 6.36
N SER A 267 26.24 8.28 6.68
CA SER A 267 26.52 7.89 8.07
C SER A 267 27.39 8.95 8.77
N GLY A 268 27.09 9.22 10.05
CA GLY A 268 27.83 10.17 10.89
C GLY A 268 27.43 11.63 10.76
N MET A 269 26.52 11.98 9.84
CA MET A 269 26.04 13.36 9.68
C MET A 269 25.02 13.73 10.75
N GLN A 270 25.33 14.72 11.60
CA GLN A 270 24.40 15.33 12.56
C GLN A 270 24.77 16.82 12.79
N PRO A 271 23.83 17.78 12.69
CA PRO A 271 22.46 17.65 12.21
C PRO A 271 22.38 17.56 10.68
N VAL A 272 21.28 16.98 10.16
CA VAL A 272 20.96 16.99 8.72
C VAL A 272 19.64 17.71 8.49
N THR A 273 19.64 18.61 7.51
CA THR A 273 18.42 19.29 7.03
C THR A 273 18.21 18.91 5.57
N ILE A 274 16.99 18.49 5.23
CA ILE A 274 16.59 18.17 3.85
C ILE A 274 15.83 19.40 3.31
N PRO A 275 16.50 20.30 2.56
CA PRO A 275 15.83 21.46 2.00
C PRO A 275 14.87 21.03 0.90
N ASN A 276 13.74 21.74 0.78
CA ASN A 276 12.79 21.56 -0.33
C ASN A 276 12.30 20.11 -0.51
N ALA A 277 12.12 19.36 0.59
CA ALA A 277 11.65 17.97 0.53
C ALA A 277 10.34 17.83 -0.27
N PHE A 278 9.46 18.82 -0.16
CA PHE A 278 8.28 18.98 -1.00
C PHE A 278 8.26 20.41 -1.56
N ILE A 279 7.93 20.52 -2.85
CA ILE A 279 7.82 21.80 -3.57
C ILE A 279 6.41 21.87 -4.14
N GLY A 280 5.72 23.00 -3.93
CA GLY A 280 4.35 23.21 -4.41
C GLY A 280 3.31 22.73 -3.40
N GLN A 281 2.48 21.76 -3.80
CA GLN A 281 1.42 21.24 -2.93
C GLN A 281 2.02 20.46 -1.76
N LEU A 282 1.84 20.98 -0.55
CA LEU A 282 2.26 20.30 0.67
C LEU A 282 1.33 19.10 0.95
N PRO A 283 1.89 17.96 1.40
CA PRO A 283 1.07 16.84 1.83
C PRO A 283 0.32 17.19 3.12
N THR A 284 -0.86 16.60 3.31
CA THR A 284 -1.63 16.75 4.56
C THR A 284 -1.09 15.86 5.67
N ARG A 285 -0.43 14.75 5.32
CA ARG A 285 0.22 13.82 6.25
C ARG A 285 1.58 13.40 5.74
N LEU A 286 2.52 13.20 6.64
CA LEU A 286 3.81 12.61 6.38
C LEU A 286 3.99 11.32 7.18
N ILE A 287 4.51 10.29 6.52
CA ILE A 287 5.00 9.08 7.17
C ILE A 287 6.47 8.96 6.80
N ILE A 288 7.33 8.85 7.79
CA ILE A 288 8.78 8.79 7.64
C ILE A 288 9.27 7.46 8.19
N GLY A 289 10.04 6.74 7.38
CA GLY A 289 10.77 5.54 7.78
C GLY A 289 12.19 5.61 7.24
N MET A 290 13.13 5.00 7.94
CA MET A 290 14.53 4.94 7.52
C MET A 290 14.94 3.49 7.26
N VAL A 291 15.60 3.27 6.14
CA VAL A 291 16.11 1.96 5.70
C VAL A 291 17.57 2.11 5.27
N SER A 292 18.34 1.02 5.23
CA SER A 292 19.70 1.10 4.70
C SER A 292 19.67 1.25 3.18
N ASP A 293 20.70 1.87 2.61
CA ASP A 293 20.85 1.99 1.16
C ASP A 293 20.88 0.61 0.46
N THR A 294 21.48 -0.39 1.13
CA THR A 294 21.49 -1.79 0.65
C THR A 294 20.09 -2.39 0.59
N ALA A 295 19.23 -2.08 1.57
CA ALA A 295 17.84 -2.54 1.63
C ALA A 295 17.02 -1.87 0.53
N PHE A 296 17.19 -0.56 0.35
CA PHE A 296 16.47 0.22 -0.63
C PHE A 296 16.77 -0.21 -2.06
N ASN A 297 18.04 -0.45 -2.37
CA ASN A 297 18.47 -0.84 -3.72
C ASN A 297 18.30 -2.34 -4.03
N GLY A 298 18.03 -3.17 -3.02
CA GLY A 298 17.99 -4.63 -3.18
C GLY A 298 19.36 -5.20 -3.58
N ASP A 299 20.44 -4.70 -2.96
CA ASP A 299 21.81 -5.14 -3.24
C ASP A 299 22.30 -6.09 -2.14
N PHE A 300 21.97 -7.37 -2.30
CA PHE A 300 22.42 -8.42 -1.38
C PHE A 300 23.90 -8.80 -1.53
N SER A 301 24.62 -8.26 -2.53
CA SER A 301 26.05 -8.57 -2.69
C SER A 301 26.89 -8.01 -1.55
N LYS A 302 26.42 -6.91 -0.94
CA LYS A 302 27.09 -6.23 0.18
C LYS A 302 26.66 -6.74 1.54
N ASN A 303 25.42 -7.24 1.66
CA ASN A 303 24.92 -7.83 2.90
C ASN A 303 23.74 -8.80 2.63
N PRO A 304 23.98 -10.13 2.67
CA PRO A 304 22.96 -11.15 2.42
C PRO A 304 21.87 -11.21 3.51
N HIS A 305 22.01 -10.45 4.59
CA HIS A 305 21.06 -10.35 5.70
C HIS A 305 20.25 -9.07 5.67
N THR A 306 20.12 -8.36 4.55
CA THR A 306 19.34 -7.11 4.53
C THR A 306 17.88 -7.39 4.18
N HIS A 307 16.93 -6.92 5.00
CA HIS A 307 15.51 -6.97 4.66
C HIS A 307 15.04 -5.61 4.17
N THR A 308 14.45 -5.60 2.98
CA THR A 308 13.99 -4.41 2.26
C THR A 308 13.07 -3.50 3.10
N PHE A 309 12.22 -4.09 3.95
CA PHE A 309 11.27 -3.36 4.80
C PHE A 309 11.59 -3.42 6.29
N ASN A 310 12.86 -3.28 6.65
CA ASN A 310 13.29 -3.11 8.05
C ASN A 310 13.46 -1.61 8.38
N PHE A 311 12.46 -1.03 9.05
CA PHE A 311 12.46 0.39 9.39
C PHE A 311 13.22 0.62 10.70
N LYS A 312 14.51 0.93 10.57
CA LYS A 312 15.42 1.15 11.70
C LYS A 312 15.34 2.60 12.19
N HIS A 313 15.52 2.79 13.50
CA HIS A 313 15.57 4.12 14.09
C HIS A 313 16.93 4.82 13.92
N TYR A 314 18.02 4.09 13.62
CA TYR A 314 19.39 4.63 13.48
C TYR A 314 19.84 5.58 14.60
N ASN A 315 19.35 5.36 15.82
CA ASN A 315 19.57 6.24 16.97
C ASN A 315 19.23 7.72 16.71
N LEU A 316 18.15 7.97 15.95
CA LEU A 316 17.65 9.32 15.70
C LEU A 316 17.41 10.05 17.03
N LEU A 317 18.09 11.18 17.22
CA LEU A 317 18.01 11.98 18.45
C LEU A 317 16.91 13.04 18.39
N TYR A 318 16.66 13.56 17.19
CA TYR A 318 15.80 14.71 16.98
C TYR A 318 15.12 14.64 15.61
N LEU A 319 13.81 14.88 15.58
CA LEU A 319 13.03 14.98 14.34
C LEU A 319 12.00 16.09 14.44
N CYS A 320 12.02 17.00 13.48
CA CYS A 320 10.95 17.97 13.22
C CYS A 320 10.83 18.23 11.72
N ILE A 321 9.65 18.64 11.30
CA ILE A 321 9.39 19.17 9.96
C ILE A 321 9.33 20.69 10.05
N LEU A 322 9.94 21.35 9.07
CA LEU A 322 9.91 22.80 8.92
C LEU A 322 8.94 23.15 7.79
N ASP A 323 7.85 23.82 8.14
CA ASP A 323 6.94 24.46 7.19
C ASP A 323 7.18 25.98 7.24
N GLY A 324 8.03 26.47 6.34
CA GLY A 324 8.60 27.81 6.42
C GLY A 324 9.35 28.01 7.75
N ASN A 325 8.83 28.90 8.60
CA ASN A 325 9.39 29.19 9.93
C ASN A 325 8.71 28.40 11.06
N ARG A 326 7.71 27.56 10.75
CA ARG A 326 6.97 26.77 11.74
C ARG A 326 7.58 25.39 11.89
N MET A 327 7.86 25.00 13.12
CA MET A 327 8.23 23.62 13.46
C MET A 327 6.98 22.78 13.72
N ILE A 328 6.92 21.60 13.10
CA ILE A 328 5.87 20.61 13.31
C ILE A 328 6.52 19.25 13.63
N PRO A 329 6.22 18.63 14.78
CA PRO A 329 5.48 19.20 15.90
C PRO A 329 6.20 20.39 16.57
N SER A 330 5.46 21.25 17.27
CA SER A 330 5.99 22.47 17.93
C SER A 330 7.13 22.18 18.91
N LYS A 331 6.97 21.12 19.71
CA LYS A 331 8.08 20.45 20.38
C LYS A 331 8.55 19.30 19.48
N PRO A 332 9.77 19.33 18.97
CA PRO A 332 10.34 18.24 18.16
C PRO A 332 10.26 16.88 18.84
N PHE A 333 10.26 15.81 18.05
CA PHE A 333 10.43 14.47 18.59
C PHE A 333 11.88 14.30 19.07
N GLN A 334 12.03 13.74 20.27
CA GLN A 334 13.32 13.47 20.90
C GLN A 334 13.33 12.03 21.45
N PRO A 335 13.21 11.01 20.59
CA PRO A 335 13.13 9.64 21.06
C PRO A 335 14.47 9.18 21.65
N LYS A 336 14.42 8.40 22.74
CA LYS A 336 15.57 7.68 23.28
C LYS A 336 15.31 6.18 23.17
N PHE A 337 16.10 5.51 22.34
CA PHE A 337 16.03 4.06 22.13
C PHE A 337 17.02 3.28 23.04
N ASP A 338 17.57 3.95 24.05
CA ASP A 338 18.42 3.35 25.08
C ASP A 338 17.57 2.55 26.10
N GLN A 339 18.17 2.17 27.22
CA GLN A 339 17.49 1.44 28.29
C GLN A 339 16.25 2.18 28.85
N SER A 340 16.17 3.50 28.70
CA SER A 340 15.02 4.29 29.13
C SER A 340 13.79 4.10 28.25
N ASN A 341 13.95 3.60 27.01
CA ASN A 341 12.88 3.40 26.02
C ASN A 341 11.90 4.60 25.93
N SER A 342 12.44 5.83 25.94
CA SER A 342 11.65 7.07 25.91
C SER A 342 11.30 7.48 24.48
N TYR A 343 10.50 6.65 23.80
CA TYR A 343 9.99 6.91 22.45
C TYR A 343 8.45 6.89 22.36
N GLY A 344 7.77 6.86 23.51
CA GLY A 344 6.31 6.90 23.67
C GLY A 344 5.59 7.89 22.77
N ARG A 345 6.11 9.11 22.67
CA ARG A 345 5.50 10.16 21.85
C ARG A 345 5.57 9.86 20.34
N CYS A 346 6.67 9.29 19.89
CA CYS A 346 6.83 8.88 18.48
C CYS A 346 5.91 7.70 18.17
N TYR A 347 5.79 6.73 19.08
CA TYR A 347 4.84 5.63 18.92
C TYR A 347 3.39 6.12 18.88
N MET A 348 3.00 7.01 19.81
CA MET A 348 1.64 7.55 19.88
C MET A 348 1.27 8.37 18.62
N SER A 349 2.25 8.99 17.94
CA SER A 349 2.01 9.72 16.69
C SER A 349 1.39 8.83 15.59
N LEU A 350 1.67 7.53 15.60
CA LEU A 350 1.04 6.59 14.65
C LEU A 350 -0.48 6.52 14.81
N PHE A 351 -1.01 6.84 16.00
CA PHE A 351 -2.45 6.81 16.27
C PHE A 351 -3.07 8.20 16.17
N THR A 352 -2.43 9.21 16.75
CA THR A 352 -2.95 10.58 16.75
C THR A 352 -2.88 11.20 15.37
N ASP A 353 -1.72 11.16 14.72
CA ASP A 353 -1.43 11.93 13.51
C ASP A 353 -1.91 11.21 12.23
N LEU A 354 -2.19 9.91 12.34
CA LEU A 354 -2.94 9.17 11.32
C LEU A 354 -4.46 9.27 11.50
N GLY A 355 -4.93 10.00 12.53
CA GLY A 355 -6.35 10.24 12.80
C GLY A 355 -7.12 9.00 13.23
N ARG A 356 -6.44 8.03 13.86
CA ARG A 356 -6.99 6.74 14.33
C ARG A 356 -7.29 6.73 15.82
N TYR A 357 -6.82 7.74 16.55
CA TYR A 357 -7.11 7.91 17.95
C TYR A 357 -8.63 7.96 18.17
N HIS A 358 -9.16 7.11 19.05
CA HIS A 358 -10.60 6.90 19.31
C HIS A 358 -11.44 6.34 18.15
N LYS A 359 -10.82 5.86 17.08
CA LYS A 359 -11.48 5.01 16.07
C LYS A 359 -11.07 3.58 16.37
N ASP A 360 -11.97 2.61 16.20
CA ASP A 360 -11.69 1.17 16.36
C ASP A 360 -10.77 0.66 15.22
N GLN A 361 -9.67 1.37 14.95
CA GLN A 361 -8.71 1.17 13.89
C GLN A 361 -7.32 0.97 14.50
N ASP A 362 -7.12 -0.21 15.04
CA ASP A 362 -5.85 -0.61 15.63
C ASP A 362 -4.73 -0.66 14.58
N ILE A 363 -3.48 -0.49 15.02
CA ILE A 363 -2.28 -0.75 14.22
C ILE A 363 -1.60 -1.99 14.78
N ASN A 364 -1.22 -2.93 13.92
CA ASN A 364 -0.53 -4.15 14.32
C ASN A 364 0.98 -3.92 14.59
N ILE A 365 1.32 -2.93 15.40
CA ILE A 365 2.68 -2.62 15.84
C ILE A 365 2.59 -2.31 17.33
N SER A 366 3.18 -3.15 18.17
CA SER A 366 3.22 -2.94 19.62
C SER A 366 4.32 -1.95 20.02
N TYR A 367 4.22 -1.43 21.25
CA TYR A 367 5.22 -0.51 21.80
C TYR A 367 6.64 -1.12 21.84
N SER A 368 6.77 -2.43 22.07
CA SER A 368 8.06 -3.11 22.07
C SER A 368 8.58 -3.36 20.66
N GLU A 369 7.70 -3.71 19.72
CA GLU A 369 8.08 -3.96 18.32
C GLU A 369 8.50 -2.68 17.59
N TYR A 370 7.97 -1.52 18.00
CA TYR A 370 8.21 -0.24 17.36
C TYR A 370 9.70 0.10 17.19
N LYS A 371 10.51 -0.07 18.25
CA LYS A 371 11.95 0.19 18.19
C LYS A 371 12.74 -0.86 17.39
N ASP A 372 12.15 -2.04 17.21
CA ASP A 372 12.81 -3.25 16.74
C ASP A 372 12.45 -3.54 15.27
N GLY A 373 12.58 -2.52 14.40
CA GLY A 373 12.40 -2.65 12.95
C GLY A 373 11.05 -2.18 12.39
N TYR A 374 10.19 -1.62 13.24
CA TYR A 374 8.91 -0.99 12.86
C TYR A 374 8.87 0.51 13.20
N THR A 375 10.03 1.19 13.19
CA THR A 375 10.12 2.60 13.58
C THR A 375 9.65 3.51 12.44
N LEU A 376 8.38 3.89 12.51
CA LEU A 376 7.75 4.87 11.62
C LEU A 376 7.39 6.14 12.39
N PHE A 377 7.51 7.30 11.77
CA PHE A 377 7.07 8.57 12.34
C PHE A 377 5.93 9.11 11.49
N ALA A 378 4.78 9.34 12.11
CA ALA A 378 3.64 9.98 11.45
C ALA A 378 3.56 11.43 11.92
N VAL A 379 3.24 12.34 11.00
CA VAL A 379 3.01 13.77 11.31
C VAL A 379 1.82 14.28 10.52
N ASP A 380 0.89 14.91 11.22
CA ASP A 380 -0.22 15.64 10.63
C ASP A 380 0.21 17.09 10.34
N LEU A 381 0.07 17.51 9.07
CA LEU A 381 0.40 18.86 8.62
C LEU A 381 -0.84 19.74 8.46
N THR A 382 -2.04 19.21 8.73
CA THR A 382 -3.28 19.98 8.66
C THR A 382 -3.39 20.99 9.81
N PRO A 383 -3.93 22.19 9.57
CA PRO A 383 -4.08 23.21 10.62
C PRO A 383 -4.96 22.78 11.79
N ASP A 384 -5.96 21.93 11.54
CA ASP A 384 -6.96 21.44 12.49
C ASP A 384 -6.56 20.10 13.14
N LEU A 385 -5.43 19.50 12.75
CA LEU A 385 -4.96 18.19 13.23
C LEU A 385 -5.97 17.07 13.00
N SER A 386 -6.74 17.18 11.92
CA SER A 386 -7.79 16.25 11.56
C SER A 386 -7.66 15.83 10.10
N ALA A 387 -6.46 15.38 9.71
CA ALA A 387 -6.21 14.92 8.35
C ALA A 387 -7.05 13.70 7.90
N ASP A 388 -7.92 13.14 8.77
CA ASP A 388 -8.84 12.04 8.44
C ASP A 388 -10.23 12.53 8.02
N GLY A 389 -10.52 13.81 8.21
CA GLY A 389 -11.71 14.42 7.64
C GLY A 389 -11.59 14.42 6.12
N MET A 390 -12.45 13.64 5.45
CA MET A 390 -12.85 13.97 4.09
C MET A 390 -13.75 15.21 4.19
N HIS A 391 -13.13 16.37 4.34
CA HIS A 391 -13.79 17.67 4.26
C HIS A 391 -13.82 18.17 2.82
#